data_AF-A0A7C6MTT2-F1
#
_entry.id   AF-A0A7C6MTT2-F1
#
_cell.length_a   1.000
_cell.length_b   1.000
_cell.length_c   1.000
_cell.angle_alpha   90.00
_cell.angle_beta   90.00
_cell.angle_gamma   90.00
#
_symmetry.space_group_name_H-M   'P 1'
#
loop_
_entity.id
_entity.type
_entity.pdbx_description
1 polymer ?
#
loop_
_entity_poly.entity_id
_entity_poly.type
_entity_poly.pdbx_seq_one_letter_code
_entity_poly.pdbx_strand_id
1 'polypeptide(L)'
;MKVKAEDYRIHNEMEEVADLVIKEILSEDSSICGCSSCQADMKSLILNRLNPQYYPILNTADERREVSLDLLDSDLFNEVLVETYRAVLKVKDKPRHDGERFYLRNSAEEIALSALNEILQGEKRTFTGNQLSTLMSLVMNNLKPLYTTTFKGSAFTRTAEVDPSYIAEVYSHIFNALKQIDSQD
;
A
#
# COMPACT_ATOMS: atom_id res chain seq x y z
N MET A 1 -6.59 1.20 -23.83
CA MET A 1 -7.73 0.91 -22.93
C MET A 1 -7.76 1.97 -21.82
N LYS A 2 -8.92 2.32 -21.25
CA LYS A 2 -8.98 3.09 -19.99
C LYS A 2 -9.29 2.13 -18.85
N VAL A 3 -8.36 2.00 -17.92
CA VAL A 3 -8.42 1.15 -16.73
C VAL A 3 -8.91 1.98 -15.54
N LYS A 4 -9.77 1.40 -14.74
CA LYS A 4 -10.26 1.93 -13.46
C LYS A 4 -9.84 0.99 -12.33
N ALA A 5 -9.93 1.48 -11.08
CA ALA A 5 -9.65 0.69 -9.89
C ALA A 5 -10.55 -0.56 -9.75
N GLU A 6 -11.73 -0.56 -10.39
CA GLU A 6 -12.65 -1.71 -10.42
C GLU A 6 -12.25 -2.81 -11.43
N ASP A 7 -11.31 -2.53 -12.33
CA ASP A 7 -10.88 -3.47 -13.38
C ASP A 7 -9.76 -4.42 -12.93
N TYR A 8 -9.18 -4.21 -11.75
CA TYR A 8 -8.14 -5.04 -11.15
C TYR A 8 -8.39 -5.23 -9.65
N ARG A 9 -7.75 -6.25 -9.07
CA ARG A 9 -7.84 -6.56 -7.64
C ARG A 9 -6.46 -6.96 -7.13
N ILE A 10 -5.93 -6.17 -6.21
CA ILE A 10 -4.63 -6.42 -5.57
C ILE A 10 -4.79 -6.27 -4.06
N HIS A 11 -3.90 -6.92 -3.33
CA HIS A 11 -3.92 -6.91 -1.87
C HIS A 11 -2.51 -6.84 -1.33
N ASN A 12 -2.24 -5.91 -0.40
CA ASN A 12 -0.94 -5.79 0.27
C ASN A 12 -0.97 -6.55 1.59
N GLU A 13 -0.25 -7.67 1.66
CA GLU A 13 -0.16 -8.53 2.84
C GLU A 13 0.35 -7.78 4.09
N MET A 14 1.15 -6.73 3.90
CA MET A 14 1.64 -5.91 5.00
C MET A 14 0.53 -5.13 5.72
N GLU A 15 -0.63 -4.95 5.10
CA GLU A 15 -1.78 -4.31 5.74
C GLU A 15 -2.34 -5.16 6.89
N GLU A 16 -2.43 -6.49 6.72
CA GLU A 16 -2.81 -7.42 7.78
C GLU A 16 -1.74 -7.53 8.84
N VAL A 17 -0.46 -7.61 8.43
CA VAL A 17 0.67 -7.64 9.37
C VAL A 17 0.62 -6.42 10.30
N ALA A 18 0.39 -5.23 9.73
CA ALA A 18 0.25 -4.00 10.49
C ALA A 18 -0.95 -4.04 11.45
N ASP A 19 -2.10 -4.57 11.02
CA ASP A 19 -3.28 -4.70 11.89
C ASP A 19 -3.01 -5.66 13.07
N LEU A 20 -2.36 -6.80 12.81
CA LEU A 20 -2.04 -7.80 13.83
C LEU A 20 -1.08 -7.24 14.88
N VAL A 21 0.02 -6.61 14.46
CA VAL A 21 1.02 -6.08 15.40
C VAL A 21 0.50 -4.89 16.20
N ILE A 22 -0.34 -4.03 15.61
CA ILE A 22 -1.02 -2.95 16.34
C ILE A 22 -1.93 -3.55 17.42
N LYS A 23 -2.72 -4.57 17.07
CA LYS A 23 -3.61 -5.24 18.01
C LYS A 23 -2.85 -5.86 19.19
N GLU A 24 -1.72 -6.51 18.92
CA GLU A 24 -0.87 -7.12 19.96
C GLU A 24 -0.39 -6.05 20.94
N ILE A 25 0.23 -4.96 20.44
CA ILE A 25 0.75 -3.88 21.30
C ILE A 25 -0.36 -3.19 22.09
N LEU A 26 -1.53 -2.96 21.50
CA LEU A 26 -2.66 -2.37 22.21
C LEU A 26 -3.20 -3.26 23.34
N SER A 27 -3.00 -4.58 23.23
CA SER A 27 -3.36 -5.52 24.28
C SER A 27 -2.35 -5.52 25.44
N GLU A 28 -1.08 -5.20 25.15
CA GLU A 28 0.00 -5.13 26.14
C GLU A 28 0.06 -3.77 26.88
N ASP A 29 -0.17 -2.65 26.20
CA ASP A 29 -0.11 -1.30 26.78
C ASP A 29 -1.43 -0.52 26.64
N SER A 30 -2.26 -0.63 27.69
CA SER A 30 -3.55 0.09 27.81
C SER A 30 -3.45 1.62 27.87
N SER A 31 -2.24 2.19 28.01
CA SER A 31 -2.08 3.66 27.96
C SER A 31 -2.07 4.22 26.54
N ILE A 32 -2.05 3.37 25.52
CA ILE A 32 -2.16 3.75 24.11
C ILE A 32 -3.64 3.85 23.72
N CYS A 33 -4.02 4.91 23.01
CA CYS A 33 -5.37 5.03 22.48
C CYS A 33 -5.62 4.01 21.36
N GLY A 34 -6.49 3.04 21.61
CA GLY A 34 -6.89 2.00 20.64
C GLY A 34 -8.06 2.36 19.74
N CYS A 35 -8.43 3.64 19.58
CA CYS A 35 -9.54 4.01 18.69
C CYS A 35 -9.17 3.80 17.21
N SER A 36 -10.17 3.67 16.33
CA SER A 36 -9.96 3.43 14.90
C SER A 36 -9.10 4.51 14.22
N SER A 37 -9.19 5.76 14.67
CA SER A 37 -8.35 6.86 14.13
C SER A 37 -6.88 6.70 14.49
N CYS A 38 -6.57 6.34 15.75
CA CYS A 38 -5.20 6.11 16.18
C CYS A 38 -4.61 4.85 15.54
N GLN A 39 -5.41 3.79 15.39
CA GLN A 39 -5.01 2.58 14.66
C GLN A 39 -4.68 2.89 13.19
N ALA A 40 -5.52 3.65 12.50
CA ALA A 40 -5.25 4.06 11.12
C ALA A 40 -3.98 4.92 11.01
N ASP A 41 -3.76 5.84 11.95
CA ASP A 41 -2.53 6.66 12.00
C ASP A 41 -1.30 5.78 12.19
N MET A 42 -1.33 4.83 13.15
CA MET A 42 -0.25 3.87 13.36
C MET A 42 0.01 3.03 12.11
N LYS A 43 -1.04 2.46 11.52
CA LYS A 43 -0.97 1.66 10.30
C LYS A 43 -0.35 2.45 9.14
N SER A 44 -0.77 3.69 8.93
CA SER A 44 -0.20 4.54 7.87
C SER A 44 1.30 4.82 8.07
N LEU A 45 1.75 4.97 9.33
CA LEU A 45 3.16 5.21 9.64
C LEU A 45 4.01 3.95 9.41
N ILE A 46 3.48 2.78 9.78
CA ILE A 46 4.12 1.48 9.59
C ILE A 46 4.24 1.16 8.10
N LEU A 47 3.13 1.20 7.37
CA LEU A 47 3.11 0.81 5.95
C LEU A 47 3.96 1.73 5.05
N ASN A 48 4.19 2.98 5.46
CA ASN A 48 5.09 3.89 4.75
C ASN A 48 6.58 3.59 4.95
N ARG A 49 6.90 2.60 5.78
CA ARG A 49 8.27 2.22 6.16
C ARG A 49 8.62 0.79 5.76
N LEU A 50 7.63 -0.08 5.67
CA LEU A 50 7.80 -1.46 5.23
C LEU A 50 7.86 -1.56 3.70
N ASN A 51 8.61 -2.55 3.22
CA ASN A 51 8.52 -2.96 1.82
C ASN A 51 7.13 -3.56 1.55
N PRO A 52 6.37 -3.05 0.58
CA PRO A 52 5.03 -3.55 0.31
C PRO A 52 5.07 -4.97 -0.28
N GLN A 53 4.04 -5.76 0.02
CA GLN A 53 3.89 -7.14 -0.46
C GLN A 53 2.50 -7.33 -1.09
N TYR A 54 2.30 -6.66 -2.21
CA TYR A 54 1.13 -6.81 -3.06
C TYR A 54 1.13 -8.14 -3.81
N TYR A 55 -0.03 -8.80 -3.81
CA TYR A 55 -0.32 -9.93 -4.69
C TYR A 55 -1.65 -9.70 -5.43
N PRO A 56 -1.81 -10.27 -6.64
CA PRO A 56 -3.06 -10.18 -7.38
C PRO A 56 -4.11 -11.10 -6.79
N ILE A 57 -5.35 -10.63 -6.66
CA ILE A 57 -6.49 -11.49 -6.36
C ILE A 57 -7.08 -11.95 -7.69
N LEU A 58 -6.71 -13.16 -8.10
CA LEU A 58 -7.24 -13.80 -9.30
C LEU A 58 -8.61 -14.40 -8.96
N ASN A 59 -9.57 -14.41 -9.90
CA ASN A 59 -10.97 -14.81 -9.64
C ASN A 59 -11.19 -16.30 -9.24
N THR A 60 -10.14 -17.00 -8.85
CA THR A 60 -10.14 -18.30 -8.18
C THR A 60 -10.39 -18.09 -6.68
N ALA A 61 -11.13 -19.00 -6.05
CA ALA A 61 -11.71 -18.82 -4.72
C ALA A 61 -10.76 -18.20 -3.68
N ASP A 62 -11.21 -17.11 -3.04
CA ASP A 62 -10.67 -16.41 -1.86
C ASP A 62 -9.21 -16.81 -1.47
N GLU A 63 -8.25 -16.47 -2.34
CA GLU A 63 -6.81 -16.67 -2.10
C GLU A 63 -6.26 -15.64 -1.08
N ARG A 64 -7.02 -15.37 -0.01
CA ARG A 64 -6.46 -14.63 1.13
C ARG A 64 -5.43 -15.53 1.76
N ARG A 65 -4.17 -15.09 1.69
CA ARG A 65 -3.08 -15.75 2.39
C ARG A 65 -3.36 -15.61 3.88
N GLU A 66 -3.19 -16.70 4.61
CA GLU A 66 -3.23 -16.65 6.06
C GLU A 66 -2.00 -15.89 6.54
N VAL A 67 -2.21 -14.71 7.12
CA VAL A 67 -1.14 -13.88 7.66
C VAL A 67 -1.01 -14.17 9.16
N SER A 68 0.18 -14.54 9.58
CA SER A 68 0.53 -14.73 10.99
C SER A 68 1.89 -14.11 11.28
N LEU A 69 2.00 -13.40 12.40
CA LEU A 69 3.28 -12.82 12.85
C LEU A 69 4.33 -13.90 13.11
N ASP A 70 3.91 -15.10 13.53
CA ASP A 70 4.80 -16.24 13.80
C ASP A 70 5.40 -16.86 12.52
N LEU A 71 4.82 -16.54 11.36
CA LEU A 71 5.28 -17.05 10.06
C LEU A 71 6.19 -16.06 9.32
N LEU A 72 6.39 -14.86 9.86
CA LEU A 72 7.32 -13.90 9.29
C LEU A 72 8.76 -14.38 9.48
N ASP A 73 9.61 -14.16 8.49
CA ASP A 73 11.04 -14.35 8.68
C ASP A 73 11.58 -13.37 9.72
N SER A 74 12.74 -13.70 10.30
CA SER A 74 13.30 -12.93 11.42
C SER A 74 13.59 -11.48 11.07
N ASP A 75 14.00 -11.20 9.83
CA ASP A 75 14.38 -9.85 9.42
C ASP A 75 13.14 -8.99 9.24
N LEU A 76 12.12 -9.51 8.56
CA LEU A 76 10.83 -8.85 8.41
C LEU A 76 10.12 -8.65 9.76
N PHE A 77 10.13 -9.66 10.63
CA PHE A 77 9.54 -9.54 11.97
C PHE A 77 10.19 -8.40 12.77
N ASN A 78 11.53 -8.32 12.75
CA ASN A 78 12.27 -7.25 13.43
C ASN A 78 11.96 -5.87 12.84
N GLU A 79 11.87 -5.76 11.52
CA GLU A 79 11.51 -4.51 10.84
C GLU A 79 10.11 -4.04 11.24
N VAL A 80 9.12 -4.94 11.17
CA VAL A 80 7.74 -4.70 11.59
C VAL A 80 7.69 -4.21 13.03
N LEU A 81 8.39 -4.89 13.95
CA LEU A 81 8.40 -4.51 15.37
C LEU A 81 8.97 -3.10 15.58
N VAL A 82 10.12 -2.80 14.97
CA VAL A 82 10.78 -1.48 15.09
C VAL A 82 9.87 -0.37 14.57
N GLU A 83 9.29 -0.54 13.38
CA GLU A 83 8.42 0.48 12.78
C GLU A 83 7.10 0.64 13.55
N THR A 84 6.58 -0.45 14.13
CA THR A 84 5.40 -0.40 14.98
C THR A 84 5.68 0.41 16.25
N TYR A 85 6.78 0.15 16.97
CA TYR A 85 7.14 0.95 18.14
C TYR A 85 7.31 2.43 17.80
N ARG A 86 7.96 2.75 16.67
CA ARG A 86 8.10 4.14 16.19
C ARG A 86 6.73 4.79 15.94
N ALA A 87 5.82 4.07 15.28
CA ALA A 87 4.49 4.55 14.98
C ALA A 87 3.67 4.78 16.26
N VAL A 88 3.67 3.80 17.17
CA VAL A 88 2.98 3.85 18.46
C VAL A 88 3.46 5.04 19.29
N LEU A 89 4.77 5.21 19.47
CA LEU A 89 5.32 6.32 20.25
C LEU A 89 4.92 7.68 19.65
N LYS A 90 4.95 7.79 18.32
CA LYS A 90 4.58 9.03 17.62
C LYS A 90 3.09 9.35 17.76
N VAL A 91 2.22 8.35 17.68
CA VAL A 91 0.77 8.53 17.84
C VAL A 91 0.42 8.78 19.30
N LYS A 92 1.04 8.06 20.25
CA LYS A 92 0.83 8.23 21.69
C LYS A 92 1.22 9.62 22.18
N ASP A 93 2.31 10.20 21.67
CA ASP A 93 2.77 11.55 22.03
C ASP A 93 1.73 12.63 21.66
N LYS A 94 1.15 12.53 20.46
CA LYS A 94 0.17 13.51 19.94
C LYS A 94 -0.95 12.79 19.19
N PRO A 95 -1.89 12.16 19.92
CA PRO A 95 -2.91 11.34 19.30
C PRO A 95 -3.91 12.27 18.60
N ARG A 96 -4.22 11.96 17.35
CA ARG A 96 -5.14 12.74 16.54
C ARG A 96 -6.39 11.89 16.37
N HIS A 97 -7.32 11.94 17.33
CA HIS A 97 -8.58 11.17 17.27
C HIS A 97 -9.84 12.05 17.18
N ASP A 98 -9.74 13.35 17.46
CA ASP A 98 -10.91 14.23 17.61
C ASP A 98 -11.19 15.13 16.37
N GLY A 99 -10.94 14.64 15.16
CA GLY A 99 -11.08 15.48 13.96
C GLY A 99 -11.53 14.72 12.72
N GLU A 100 -12.02 15.45 11.72
CA GLU A 100 -12.37 14.90 10.41
C GLU A 100 -11.14 14.35 9.69
N ARG A 101 -11.31 13.18 9.06
CA ARG A 101 -10.22 12.38 8.51
C ARG A 101 -10.65 11.69 7.22
N PHE A 102 -9.64 11.27 6.47
CA PHE A 102 -9.84 10.30 5.40
C PHE A 102 -9.74 8.90 5.96
N TYR A 103 -10.39 7.96 5.27
CA TYR A 103 -10.03 6.55 5.38
C TYR A 103 -8.56 6.37 4.96
N LEU A 104 -7.90 5.35 5.50
CA LEU A 104 -6.54 5.01 5.12
C LEU A 104 -6.47 4.80 3.61
N ARG A 105 -5.60 5.56 2.95
CA ARG A 105 -5.44 5.54 1.48
C ARG A 105 -3.97 5.56 1.12
N ASN A 106 -3.57 4.79 0.11
CA ASN A 106 -2.27 4.87 -0.54
C ASN A 106 -2.35 5.70 -1.85
N SER A 107 -1.81 6.93 -1.84
CA SER A 107 -1.82 7.78 -3.04
C SER A 107 -0.94 7.25 -4.18
N ALA A 108 0.02 6.36 -3.90
CA ALA A 108 0.89 5.80 -4.94
C ALA A 108 0.10 5.00 -5.99
N GLU A 109 -0.99 4.33 -5.57
CA GLU A 109 -1.83 3.54 -6.48
C GLU A 109 -2.56 4.42 -7.49
N GLU A 110 -3.06 5.59 -7.07
CA GLU A 110 -3.74 6.53 -7.97
C GLU A 110 -2.78 7.12 -9.01
N ILE A 111 -1.56 7.45 -8.58
CA ILE A 111 -0.49 7.94 -9.45
C ILE A 111 -0.11 6.85 -10.48
N ALA A 112 0.08 5.61 -10.01
CA ALA A 112 0.39 4.47 -10.87
C ALA A 112 -0.74 4.20 -11.88
N LEU A 113 -2.00 4.24 -11.44
CA LEU A 113 -3.16 4.04 -12.31
C LEU A 113 -3.29 5.15 -13.36
N SER A 114 -2.98 6.40 -13.00
CA SER A 114 -2.98 7.51 -13.97
C SER A 114 -1.91 7.32 -15.03
N ALA A 115 -0.66 7.04 -14.63
CA ALA A 115 0.45 6.81 -15.54
C ALA A 115 0.21 5.57 -16.44
N LEU A 116 -0.33 4.49 -15.87
CA LEU A 116 -0.69 3.29 -16.63
C LEU A 116 -1.73 3.61 -17.71
N ASN A 117 -2.75 4.40 -17.38
CA ASN A 117 -3.75 4.82 -18.36
C ASN A 117 -3.16 5.62 -19.51
N GLU A 118 -2.20 6.50 -19.24
CA GLU A 118 -1.49 7.27 -20.28
C GLU A 118 -0.71 6.33 -21.22
N ILE A 119 0.02 5.36 -20.67
CA ILE A 119 0.78 4.36 -21.44
C ILE A 119 -0.16 3.49 -22.29
N LEU A 120 -1.23 2.93 -21.71
CA LEU A 120 -2.16 2.02 -22.39
C LEU A 120 -3.02 2.70 -23.45
N GLN A 121 -3.23 4.01 -23.36
CA GLN A 121 -3.86 4.78 -24.43
C GLN A 121 -2.95 4.91 -25.65
N GLY A 122 -1.64 5.05 -25.42
CA GLY A 122 -0.64 5.12 -26.49
C GLY A 122 -0.43 3.78 -27.22
N GLU A 123 -0.37 2.66 -26.48
CA GLU A 123 0.01 1.36 -27.05
C GLU A 123 -1.15 0.54 -27.64
N LYS A 124 -2.41 0.98 -27.49
CA LYS A 124 -3.61 0.26 -27.96
C LYS A 124 -3.72 -1.21 -27.51
N ARG A 125 -3.04 -1.58 -26.42
CA ARG A 125 -3.14 -2.92 -25.81
C ARG A 125 -4.44 -3.10 -25.02
N THR A 126 -4.83 -4.35 -24.87
CA THR A 126 -5.95 -4.80 -24.02
C THR A 126 -5.44 -5.83 -23.04
N PHE A 127 -5.87 -5.73 -21.78
CA PHE A 127 -5.53 -6.66 -20.73
C PHE A 127 -6.80 -7.25 -20.12
N THR A 128 -6.74 -8.51 -19.72
CA THR A 128 -7.77 -9.11 -18.86
C THR A 128 -7.66 -8.58 -17.43
N GLY A 129 -8.72 -8.71 -16.63
CA GLY A 129 -8.68 -8.31 -15.22
C GLY A 129 -7.56 -8.99 -14.42
N ASN A 130 -7.31 -10.28 -14.68
CA ASN A 130 -6.21 -11.02 -14.04
C ASN A 130 -4.83 -10.47 -14.42
N GLN A 131 -4.62 -10.13 -15.71
CA GLN A 131 -3.37 -9.51 -16.15
C GLN A 131 -3.21 -8.10 -15.56
N LEU A 132 -4.29 -7.32 -15.45
CA LEU A 132 -4.25 -6.01 -14.80
C LEU A 132 -3.93 -6.12 -13.30
N SER A 133 -4.52 -7.08 -12.59
CA SER A 133 -4.18 -7.37 -11.19
C SER A 133 -2.71 -7.73 -11.05
N THR A 134 -2.20 -8.60 -11.93
CA THR A 134 -0.79 -9.01 -11.91
C THR A 134 0.12 -7.80 -12.18
N LEU A 135 -0.18 -7.02 -13.22
CA LEU A 135 0.54 -5.81 -13.57
C LEU A 135 0.60 -4.83 -12.40
N MET A 136 -0.55 -4.52 -11.80
CA MET A 136 -0.61 -3.55 -10.72
C MET A 136 0.11 -4.05 -9.47
N SER A 137 0.04 -5.35 -9.14
CA SER A 137 0.78 -5.90 -8.01
C SER A 137 2.31 -5.77 -8.19
N LEU A 138 2.81 -6.04 -9.40
CA LEU A 138 4.23 -5.88 -9.73
C LEU A 138 4.67 -4.42 -9.64
N VAL A 139 3.86 -3.50 -10.15
CA VAL A 139 4.14 -2.06 -10.06
C VAL A 139 4.19 -1.62 -8.60
N MET A 140 3.14 -1.90 -7.83
CA MET A 140 3.01 -1.44 -6.46
C MET A 140 4.08 -2.00 -5.51
N ASN A 141 4.58 -3.22 -5.76
CA ASN A 141 5.70 -3.80 -5.00
C ASN A 141 7.03 -3.05 -5.17
N ASN A 142 7.17 -2.26 -6.23
CA ASN A 142 8.38 -1.51 -6.51
C ASN A 142 8.22 -0.01 -6.27
N LEU A 143 7.04 0.44 -5.81
CA LEU A 143 6.80 1.84 -5.50
C LEU A 143 6.91 2.09 -4.00
N LYS A 144 7.44 3.27 -3.66
CA LYS A 144 7.35 3.76 -2.30
C LYS A 144 5.88 4.02 -1.94
N PRO A 145 5.35 3.38 -0.88
CA PRO A 145 3.98 3.62 -0.46
C PRO A 145 3.78 5.06 0.06
N LEU A 146 2.57 5.58 -0.16
CA LEU A 146 2.16 6.93 0.23
C LEU A 146 0.83 6.88 1.01
N TYR A 147 0.81 6.10 2.09
CA TYR A 147 -0.33 5.97 2.99
C TYR A 147 -0.59 7.25 3.78
N THR A 148 -1.86 7.63 3.90
CA THR A 148 -2.29 8.77 4.71
C THR A 148 -3.70 8.58 5.27
N THR A 149 -3.99 9.31 6.33
CA THR A 149 -5.26 9.30 7.08
C THR A 149 -5.84 10.71 7.26
N THR A 150 -5.18 11.75 6.72
CA THR A 150 -5.55 13.15 6.99
C THR A 150 -5.65 13.97 5.71
N PHE A 151 -6.48 15.00 5.70
CA PHE A 151 -6.59 15.93 4.57
C PHE A 151 -5.24 16.59 4.23
N LYS A 152 -4.52 17.05 5.26
CA LYS A 152 -3.20 17.65 5.10
C LYS A 152 -2.19 16.66 4.52
N GLY A 153 -2.20 15.42 5.02
CA GLY A 153 -1.32 14.36 4.51
C GLY A 153 -1.64 14.00 3.06
N SER A 154 -2.92 13.89 2.71
CA SER A 154 -3.38 13.71 1.32
C SER A 154 -2.92 14.85 0.41
N ALA A 155 -3.11 16.10 0.81
CA ALA A 155 -2.59 17.24 0.05
C ALA A 155 -1.06 17.20 -0.12
N PHE A 156 -0.33 16.69 0.88
CA PHE A 156 1.12 16.54 0.80
C PHE A 156 1.54 15.39 -0.12
N THR A 157 0.88 14.22 -0.07
CA THR A 157 1.22 13.09 -0.97
C THR A 157 0.98 13.43 -2.43
N ARG A 158 0.04 14.32 -2.73
CA ARG A 158 -0.18 14.84 -4.09
C ARG A 158 1.01 15.62 -4.65
N THR A 159 1.95 16.09 -3.83
CA THR A 159 3.19 16.66 -4.36
C THR A 159 4.00 15.63 -5.17
N ALA A 160 3.83 14.33 -4.89
CA ALA A 160 4.42 13.25 -5.69
C ALA A 160 3.83 13.15 -7.10
N GLU A 161 2.61 13.66 -7.35
CA GLU A 161 2.00 13.73 -8.70
C GLU A 161 2.80 14.63 -9.64
N VAL A 162 3.57 15.57 -9.09
CA VAL A 162 4.32 16.59 -9.86
C VAL A 162 5.83 16.53 -9.61
N ASP A 163 6.31 15.56 -8.83
CA ASP A 163 7.74 15.31 -8.65
C ASP A 163 8.25 14.54 -9.88
N PRO A 164 9.09 15.15 -10.73
CA PRO A 164 9.56 14.50 -11.96
C PRO A 164 10.34 13.21 -11.69
N SER A 165 11.03 13.12 -10.56
CA SER A 165 11.83 11.94 -10.21
C SER A 165 10.92 10.77 -9.87
N TYR A 166 9.93 11.00 -9.03
CA TYR A 166 8.96 9.98 -8.64
C TYR A 166 8.09 9.54 -9.82
N ILE A 167 7.65 10.47 -10.66
CA ILE A 167 6.90 10.12 -11.87
C ILE A 167 7.75 9.28 -12.82
N ALA A 168 9.04 9.60 -13.00
CA ALA A 168 9.93 8.77 -13.82
C ALA A 168 10.09 7.35 -13.26
N GLU A 169 10.18 7.19 -11.94
CA GLU A 169 10.19 5.88 -11.28
C GLU A 169 8.90 5.10 -11.57
N VAL A 170 7.73 5.72 -11.39
CA VAL A 170 6.41 5.11 -11.68
C VAL A 170 6.36 4.58 -13.11
N TYR A 171 6.73 5.41 -14.09
CA TYR A 171 6.77 5.00 -15.50
C TYR A 171 7.74 3.84 -15.74
N SER A 172 8.94 3.91 -15.18
CA SER A 172 9.94 2.83 -15.28
C SER A 172 9.42 1.50 -14.73
N HIS A 173 8.79 1.52 -13.56
CA HIS A 173 8.22 0.32 -12.95
C HIS A 173 7.05 -0.26 -13.75
N ILE A 174 6.19 0.58 -14.36
CA ILE A 174 5.14 0.12 -15.26
C ILE A 174 5.74 -0.57 -16.49
N PHE A 175 6.74 0.02 -17.15
CA PHE A 175 7.38 -0.63 -18.31
C PHE A 175 8.09 -1.93 -17.95
N ASN A 176 8.73 -2.00 -16.78
CA ASN A 176 9.35 -3.24 -16.32
C ASN A 176 8.30 -4.33 -16.03
N ALA A 177 7.18 -3.97 -15.40
CA ALA A 177 6.10 -4.91 -15.14
C ALA A 177 5.42 -5.39 -16.44
N LEU A 178 5.22 -4.51 -17.43
CA LEU A 178 4.72 -4.88 -18.75
C LEU A 178 5.64 -5.90 -19.44
N LYS A 179 6.96 -5.68 -19.42
CA LYS A 179 7.94 -6.63 -19.97
C LYS A 179 7.88 -8.00 -19.30
N GLN A 180 7.65 -8.05 -17.98
CA GLN A 180 7.53 -9.31 -17.26
C GLN A 180 6.27 -10.08 -17.69
N ILE A 181 5.14 -9.40 -17.87
CA ILE A 181 3.91 -10.02 -18.36
C ILE A 181 4.10 -10.54 -19.79
N ASP A 182 4.70 -9.73 -20.67
CA ASP A 182 4.96 -10.13 -22.06
C ASP A 182 5.90 -11.37 -22.16
N SER A 183 6.69 -11.65 -21.13
CA SER A 183 7.60 -12.81 -21.09
C SER A 183 6.95 -14.09 -20.53
N GLN A 184 5.73 -14.00 -20.00
CA GLN A 184 4.98 -15.11 -19.43
C GLN A 184 3.91 -15.67 -20.38
N ASP A 185 3.60 -14.95 -21.46
CA ASP A 185 2.75 -15.37 -22.59
C ASP A 185 3.59 -16.06 -23.70
#